data_AF-A0A8C1GL14-F1
#
_entry.id   AF-A0A8C1GL14-F1
#
_cell.length_a   1.000
_cell.length_b   1.000
_cell.length_c   1.000
_cell.angle_alpha   90.00
_cell.angle_beta   90.00
_cell.angle_gamma   90.00
#
_symmetry.space_group_name_H-M   'P 1'
#
loop_
_entity.id
_entity.type
_entity.pdbx_description
1 polymer ?
#
loop_
_entity_poly.entity_id
_entity_poly.type
_entity_poly.pdbx_seq_one_letter_code
_entity_poly.pdbx_strand_id
1 'polypeptide(L)'
;MSTQFSKGPTFGLSADVRNKLAQKYDPQTEEDLRIWIHEVTGRPVPDNFMEGLKDGVILCELINKLQPGSVPKVNHSTLNWHKLENITHFIRAIGEYGLKPHDIFEANDLFEDMNHTQVQCTLITLAGVVRKTL
;
A
#
# COMPACT_ATOMS: atom_id res chain seq x y z
N MET A 1 -42.43 14.67 -19.11
CA MET A 1 -42.33 13.28 -18.63
C MET A 1 -40.85 12.91 -18.76
N SER A 2 -40.04 13.16 -17.72
CA SER A 2 -39.57 12.13 -16.76
C SER A 2 -38.84 11.01 -17.51
N THR A 3 -37.53 10.80 -17.37
CA THR A 3 -36.88 10.43 -16.11
C THR A 3 -35.38 10.76 -16.08
N GLN A 4 -34.98 11.22 -14.90
CA GLN A 4 -33.65 11.35 -14.36
C GLN A 4 -32.98 9.97 -14.22
N PHE A 5 -31.75 9.81 -14.69
CA PHE A 5 -30.87 8.71 -14.28
C PHE A 5 -29.57 9.30 -13.74
N SER A 6 -29.40 9.11 -12.43
CA SER A 6 -28.26 9.46 -11.60
C SER A 6 -26.98 8.78 -12.11
N LYS A 7 -26.03 9.60 -12.57
CA LYS A 7 -24.65 9.16 -12.82
C LYS A 7 -23.91 9.11 -11.49
N GLY A 8 -23.75 7.91 -10.93
CA GLY A 8 -22.67 7.66 -9.98
C GLY A 8 -21.31 7.80 -10.68
N PRO A 9 -20.21 8.06 -9.96
CA PRO A 9 -18.90 8.13 -10.59
C PRO A 9 -18.47 6.70 -10.96
N THR A 10 -18.66 6.33 -12.23
CA THR A 10 -18.07 5.13 -12.82
C THR A 10 -16.59 5.39 -13.05
N PHE A 11 -15.74 5.18 -12.04
CA PHE A 11 -14.30 5.13 -12.22
C PHE A 11 -13.94 3.81 -12.90
N GLY A 12 -14.04 3.78 -14.22
CA GLY A 12 -13.43 2.73 -15.03
C GLY A 12 -11.92 2.86 -14.95
N LEU A 13 -11.24 1.93 -14.27
CA LEU A 13 -9.78 1.83 -14.29
C LEU A 13 -9.31 1.30 -15.66
N SER A 14 -9.40 2.16 -16.67
CA SER A 14 -8.78 1.93 -17.98
C SER A 14 -7.27 2.19 -17.92
N ALA A 15 -6.55 1.61 -18.88
CA ALA A 15 -5.09 1.63 -19.00
C ALA A 15 -4.44 3.03 -18.92
N ASP A 16 -5.23 4.10 -19.02
CA ASP A 16 -4.84 5.49 -18.81
C ASP A 16 -4.32 5.78 -17.38
N VAL A 17 -4.82 5.07 -16.36
CA VAL A 17 -4.27 5.14 -14.99
C VAL A 17 -2.88 4.51 -14.96
N ARG A 18 -2.69 3.37 -15.63
CA ARG A 18 -1.39 2.68 -15.73
C ARG A 18 -0.32 3.52 -16.45
N ASN A 19 -0.71 4.35 -17.42
CA ASN A 19 0.22 5.20 -18.15
C ASN A 19 0.49 6.56 -17.45
N LYS A 20 -0.43 7.04 -16.61
CA LYS A 20 -0.21 8.23 -15.75
C LYS A 20 0.57 7.93 -14.46
N LEU A 21 0.62 6.66 -14.04
CA LEU A 21 1.50 6.17 -12.97
C LEU A 21 2.98 6.14 -13.38
N ALA A 22 3.29 6.43 -14.65
CA ALA A 22 4.63 6.79 -15.06
C ALA A 22 5.01 8.19 -14.50
N GLN A 23 5.59 8.18 -13.31
CA GLN A 23 6.57 9.15 -12.78
C GLN A 23 6.15 10.38 -11.97
N LYS A 24 5.01 10.43 -11.27
CA LYS A 24 4.90 11.40 -10.16
C LYS A 24 4.27 10.80 -8.92
N TYR A 25 5.02 10.84 -7.82
CA TYR A 25 4.47 10.77 -6.48
C TYR A 25 3.35 11.80 -6.34
N ASP A 26 2.18 11.38 -5.86
CA ASP A 26 1.01 12.23 -5.75
C ASP A 26 0.56 12.39 -4.29
N PRO A 27 0.60 13.60 -3.71
CA PRO A 27 0.24 13.81 -2.30
C PRO A 27 -1.22 13.52 -1.96
N GLN A 28 -2.15 13.69 -2.91
CA GLN A 28 -3.56 13.36 -2.66
C GLN A 28 -3.73 11.84 -2.54
N THR A 29 -3.01 11.10 -3.37
CA THR A 29 -2.98 9.64 -3.33
C THR A 29 -2.29 9.13 -2.06
N GLU A 30 -1.27 9.83 -1.56
CA GLU A 30 -0.70 9.54 -0.23
C GLU A 30 -1.77 9.65 0.86
N GLU A 31 -2.57 10.71 0.86
CA GLU A 31 -3.62 10.90 1.87
C GLU A 31 -4.72 9.82 1.78
N ASP A 32 -5.15 9.47 0.57
CA ASP A 32 -6.11 8.37 0.36
C ASP A 32 -5.57 7.04 0.89
N LEU A 33 -4.28 6.75 0.65
CA LEU A 33 -3.60 5.59 1.21
C LEU A 33 -3.47 5.66 2.73
N ARG A 34 -3.17 6.83 3.31
CA ARG A 34 -3.13 7.03 4.76
C ARG A 34 -4.47 6.67 5.39
N ILE A 35 -5.56 7.19 4.84
CA ILE A 35 -6.92 6.92 5.32
C ILE A 35 -7.22 5.42 5.18
N TRP A 36 -6.96 4.83 4.01
CA TRP A 36 -7.22 3.41 3.78
C TRP A 36 -6.43 2.51 4.73
N ILE A 37 -5.14 2.77 4.94
CA ILE A 37 -4.31 2.02 5.91
C ILE A 37 -4.90 2.16 7.32
N HIS A 38 -5.33 3.36 7.70
CA HIS A 38 -5.96 3.61 8.98
C HIS A 38 -7.26 2.81 9.15
N GLU A 39 -8.13 2.81 8.14
CA GLU A 39 -9.40 2.05 8.18
C GLU A 39 -9.18 0.54 8.29
N VAL A 40 -8.17 0.00 7.61
CA VAL A 40 -7.88 -1.45 7.63
C VAL A 40 -7.16 -1.87 8.93
N THR A 41 -6.18 -1.08 9.37
CA THR A 41 -5.33 -1.44 10.52
C THR A 41 -5.90 -0.97 11.86
N GLY A 42 -6.72 0.08 11.86
CA GLY A 42 -7.11 0.84 13.05
C GLY A 42 -5.99 1.69 13.65
N ARG A 43 -4.84 1.84 12.96
CA ARG A 43 -3.69 2.61 13.44
C ARG A 43 -3.51 3.91 12.67
N PRO A 44 -3.20 5.02 13.34
CA PRO A 44 -2.85 6.25 12.63
C PRO A 44 -1.49 6.10 11.95
N VAL A 45 -1.38 6.55 10.70
CA VAL A 45 -0.09 6.73 10.03
C VAL A 45 0.40 8.15 10.31
N PRO A 46 1.67 8.36 10.68
CA PRO A 46 2.26 9.69 10.92
C PRO A 46 2.08 10.68 9.76
N ASP A 47 2.23 11.97 10.06
CA ASP A 47 2.27 13.06 9.06
C ASP A 47 3.30 12.82 7.96
N ASN A 48 4.49 12.31 8.33
CA ASN A 48 5.44 11.84 7.34
C ASN A 48 5.12 10.39 6.98
N PHE A 49 4.38 10.21 5.89
CA PHE A 49 3.88 8.90 5.45
C PHE A 49 5.00 7.89 5.26
N MET A 50 6.06 8.25 4.53
CA MET A 50 7.17 7.34 4.22
C MET A 50 7.94 6.95 5.48
N GLU A 51 8.28 7.92 6.33
CA GLU A 51 8.96 7.64 7.60
C GLU A 51 8.10 6.75 8.51
N GLY A 52 6.78 6.93 8.51
CA GLY A 52 5.84 6.11 9.27
C GLY A 52 5.73 4.65 8.80
N LEU A 53 6.05 4.37 7.55
CA LEU A 53 6.07 3.01 7.00
C LEU A 53 7.45 2.34 7.12
N LYS A 54 8.49 3.12 7.37
CA LYS A 54 9.91 2.71 7.28
C LYS A 54 10.37 1.68 8.30
N ASP A 55 9.66 1.53 9.41
CA ASP A 55 9.91 0.42 10.36
C ASP A 55 9.22 -0.89 9.95
N GLY A 56 8.34 -0.85 8.94
CA GLY A 56 7.62 -1.99 8.39
C GLY A 56 6.50 -2.56 9.28
N VAL A 57 6.30 -2.06 10.50
CA VAL A 57 5.28 -2.57 11.43
C VAL A 57 3.88 -2.36 10.86
N ILE A 58 3.56 -1.12 10.44
CA ILE A 58 2.24 -0.79 9.87
C ILE A 58 1.97 -1.64 8.63
N LEU A 59 3.00 -1.86 7.81
CA LEU A 59 2.89 -2.69 6.60
C LEU A 59 2.60 -4.16 6.94
N CYS A 60 3.32 -4.74 7.89
CA CYS A 60 3.05 -6.11 8.35
C CYS A 60 1.65 -6.25 8.96
N GLU A 61 1.21 -5.27 9.75
CA GLU A 61 -0.13 -5.26 10.33
C GLU A 61 -1.21 -5.13 9.25
N LEU A 62 -0.99 -4.29 8.25
CA LEU A 62 -1.88 -4.13 7.11
C LEU A 62 -2.12 -5.46 6.39
N ILE A 63 -1.06 -6.16 5.98
CA ILE A 63 -1.23 -7.44 5.28
C ILE A 63 -1.81 -8.52 6.20
N ASN A 64 -1.51 -8.51 7.50
CA ASN A 64 -2.14 -9.42 8.46
C ASN A 64 -3.63 -9.15 8.67
N LYS A 65 -4.11 -7.93 8.47
CA LYS A 65 -5.54 -7.61 8.49
C LYS A 65 -6.25 -8.09 7.24
N LEU A 66 -5.59 -7.98 6.09
CA LEU A 66 -6.12 -8.42 4.78
C LEU A 66 -6.08 -9.95 4.62
N GLN A 67 -5.01 -10.58 5.09
CA GLN A 67 -4.80 -12.02 5.07
C GLN A 67 -4.15 -12.45 6.41
N PRO A 68 -4.96 -12.91 7.37
CA PRO A 68 -4.49 -13.34 8.68
C PRO A 68 -3.38 -14.40 8.59
N GLY A 69 -2.30 -14.19 9.34
CA GLY A 69 -1.16 -15.11 9.41
C GLY A 69 -0.10 -14.93 8.32
N SER A 70 -0.21 -13.89 7.49
CA SER A 70 0.78 -13.60 6.45
C SER A 70 2.17 -13.27 7.00
N VAL A 71 2.23 -12.51 8.09
CA VAL A 71 3.46 -12.19 8.82
C VAL A 71 3.31 -12.73 10.25
N PRO A 72 3.95 -13.86 10.59
CA PRO A 72 3.74 -14.53 11.87
C PRO A 72 4.29 -13.73 13.07
N LYS A 73 5.35 -12.94 12.84
CA LYS A 73 5.99 -12.12 13.86
C LYS A 73 6.38 -10.77 13.28
N VAL A 74 5.90 -9.71 13.93
CA VAL A 74 6.25 -8.32 13.62
C VAL A 74 7.25 -7.82 14.65
N ASN A 75 8.36 -7.26 14.20
CA ASN A 75 9.40 -6.74 15.08
C ASN A 75 9.16 -5.27 15.42
N HIS A 76 9.12 -4.91 16.70
CA HIS A 76 8.90 -3.53 17.17
C HIS A 76 10.19 -2.86 17.68
N SER A 77 11.35 -3.45 17.38
CA SER A 77 12.64 -2.94 17.81
C SER A 77 13.12 -1.81 16.91
N THR A 78 13.91 -0.89 17.48
CA THR A 78 14.50 0.23 16.75
C THR A 78 15.68 -0.15 15.86
N LEU A 79 16.14 -1.40 15.92
CA LEU A 79 17.30 -1.89 15.15
C LEU A 79 16.98 -1.96 13.65
N ASN A 80 17.89 -1.45 12.82
CA ASN A 80 17.72 -1.37 11.36
C ASN A 80 17.41 -2.73 10.70
N TRP A 81 18.06 -3.80 11.15
CA TRP A 81 17.83 -5.13 10.58
C TRP A 81 16.42 -5.66 10.86
N HIS A 82 15.82 -5.32 12.01
CA HIS A 82 14.42 -5.66 12.32
C HIS A 82 13.43 -4.91 11.42
N LYS A 83 13.72 -3.64 11.12
CA LYS A 83 12.91 -2.83 10.19
C LYS A 83 12.93 -3.42 8.78
N LEU A 84 14.13 -3.74 8.29
CA LEU A 84 14.32 -4.42 6.98
C LEU A 84 13.63 -5.79 6.94
N GLU A 85 13.69 -6.56 8.03
CA GLU A 85 13.01 -7.85 8.13
C GLU A 85 11.49 -7.69 8.01
N ASN A 86 10.89 -6.72 8.70
CA ASN A 86 9.46 -6.42 8.57
C ASN A 86 9.08 -6.03 7.14
N ILE A 87 9.83 -5.12 6.52
CA ILE A 87 9.57 -4.68 5.14
C ILE A 87 9.65 -5.88 4.18
N THR A 88 10.66 -6.73 4.35
CA THR A 88 10.85 -7.94 3.53
C THR A 88 9.70 -8.94 3.72
N HIS A 89 9.25 -9.14 4.96
CA HIS A 89 8.09 -9.98 5.26
C HIS A 89 6.83 -9.46 4.58
N PHE A 90 6.61 -8.13 4.61
CA PHE A 90 5.48 -7.52 3.92
C PHE A 90 5.56 -7.73 2.40
N ILE A 91 6.70 -7.43 1.77
CA ILE A 91 6.93 -7.60 0.32
C ILE A 91 6.62 -9.04 -0.11
N ARG A 92 7.11 -10.02 0.64
CA ARG A 92 6.81 -11.43 0.37
C ARG A 92 5.32 -11.73 0.52
N ALA A 93 4.70 -11.27 1.61
CA ALA A 93 3.30 -11.53 1.89
C ALA A 93 2.35 -10.96 0.84
N ILE A 94 2.60 -9.75 0.33
CA ILE A 94 1.76 -9.16 -0.74
C ILE A 94 1.97 -9.85 -2.10
N GLY A 95 3.15 -10.41 -2.35
CA GLY A 95 3.39 -11.28 -3.50
C GLY A 95 2.57 -12.56 -3.43
N GLU A 96 2.53 -13.21 -2.25
CA GLU A 96 1.69 -14.38 -1.99
C GLU A 96 0.18 -14.04 -2.03
N TYR A 97 -0.19 -12.82 -1.64
CA TYR A 97 -1.56 -12.32 -1.70
C TYR A 97 -2.08 -12.08 -3.14
N GLY A 98 -1.17 -11.91 -4.10
CA GLY A 98 -1.53 -11.82 -5.53
C GLY A 98 -0.99 -10.60 -6.27
N LEU A 99 -0.12 -9.80 -5.67
CA LEU A 99 0.59 -8.75 -6.40
C LEU A 99 1.66 -9.36 -7.30
N LYS A 100 1.86 -8.77 -8.48
CA LYS A 100 2.89 -9.21 -9.40
C LYS A 100 4.23 -8.61 -8.99
N PRO A 101 5.36 -9.33 -9.20
CA PRO A 101 6.68 -8.85 -8.80
C PRO A 101 7.05 -7.45 -9.32
N HIS A 102 6.57 -7.06 -10.51
CA HIS A 102 6.85 -5.73 -11.08
C HIS A 102 6.03 -4.59 -10.46
N ASP A 103 4.96 -4.90 -9.73
CA ASP A 103 4.14 -3.92 -9.03
C ASP A 103 4.59 -3.75 -7.57
N ILE A 104 5.59 -4.51 -7.11
CA ILE A 104 6.07 -4.54 -5.73
C ILE A 104 7.39 -3.77 -5.61
N PHE A 105 7.49 -2.91 -4.60
CA PHE A 105 8.72 -2.18 -4.27
C PHE A 105 9.79 -3.08 -3.62
N GLU A 106 11.05 -2.67 -3.70
CA GLU A 106 12.17 -3.31 -3.03
C GLU A 106 12.42 -2.73 -1.63
N ALA A 107 12.94 -3.50 -0.68
CA ALA A 107 13.11 -3.02 0.69
C ALA A 107 13.87 -1.68 0.80
N ASN A 108 14.85 -1.45 -0.09
CA ASN A 108 15.63 -0.21 -0.16
C ASN A 108 14.81 1.00 -0.65
N ASP A 109 13.76 0.80 -1.46
CA ASP A 109 12.89 1.86 -1.96
C ASP A 109 12.24 2.65 -0.82
N LEU A 110 11.90 1.94 0.27
CA LEU A 110 11.33 2.49 1.48
C LEU A 110 12.40 2.75 2.55
N PHE A 111 13.29 1.80 2.81
CA PHE A 111 14.24 1.89 3.92
C PHE A 111 15.34 2.94 3.70
N GLU A 112 15.81 3.11 2.45
CA GLU A 112 16.84 4.09 2.08
C GLU A 112 16.26 5.26 1.28
N ASP A 113 14.93 5.40 1.23
CA ASP A 113 14.22 6.45 0.48
C ASP A 113 14.58 6.49 -1.03
N MET A 114 14.92 5.35 -1.62
CA MET A 114 15.36 5.29 -3.02
C MET A 114 14.22 5.55 -4.01
N ASN A 115 12.99 5.13 -3.71
CA ASN A 115 11.88 5.24 -4.65
C ASN A 115 10.49 5.26 -3.99
N HIS A 116 10.13 6.41 -3.43
CA HIS A 116 8.79 6.65 -2.85
C HIS A 116 7.64 6.45 -3.84
N THR A 117 7.88 6.69 -5.12
CA THR A 117 6.85 6.50 -6.16
C THR A 117 6.51 5.02 -6.31
N GLN A 118 7.52 4.13 -6.30
CA GLN A 118 7.28 2.69 -6.36
C GLN A 118 6.55 2.18 -5.12
N VAL A 119 6.91 2.65 -3.92
CA VAL A 119 6.20 2.32 -2.67
C VAL A 119 4.72 2.72 -2.78
N GLN A 120 4.44 3.94 -3.24
CA GLN A 120 3.07 4.42 -3.44
C GLN A 120 2.31 3.56 -4.45
N CYS A 121 2.90 3.27 -5.61
CA CYS A 121 2.30 2.42 -6.65
C CYS A 121 1.96 1.01 -6.14
N THR A 122 2.82 0.40 -5.32
CA THR A 122 2.56 -0.91 -4.72
C THR A 122 1.36 -0.88 -3.80
N LEU A 123 1.24 0.14 -2.94
CA LEU A 123 0.11 0.28 -2.01
C LEU A 123 -1.20 0.55 -2.75
N ILE A 124 -1.19 1.38 -3.81
CA ILE A 124 -2.36 1.58 -4.69
C ILE A 124 -2.80 0.25 -5.30
N THR A 125 -1.84 -0.51 -5.81
CA THR A 125 -2.11 -1.81 -6.43
C THR A 125 -2.69 -2.79 -5.42
N LEU A 126 -2.14 -2.85 -4.21
CA LEU A 126 -2.66 -3.67 -3.11
C LEU A 126 -4.10 -3.29 -2.75
N ALA A 127 -4.38 -2.01 -2.53
CA ALA A 127 -5.73 -1.53 -2.25
C ALA A 127 -6.70 -1.82 -3.41
N GLY A 128 -6.22 -1.80 -4.65
CA GLY A 128 -6.98 -2.19 -5.84
C GLY A 128 -7.29 -3.69 -5.93
N VAL A 129 -6.37 -4.55 -5.46
CA VAL A 129 -6.58 -6.01 -5.40
C VAL A 129 -7.62 -6.35 -4.32
N VAL A 130 -7.49 -5.77 -3.12
CA VAL A 130 -8.43 -6.01 -2.00
C VAL A 130 -9.87 -5.71 -2.40
N ARG A 131 -10.10 -4.58 -3.08
CA ARG A 131 -11.45 -4.15 -3.53
C ARG A 131 -12.07 -5.05 -4.61
N LYS A 132 -11.29 -5.92 -5.27
CA LYS A 132 -11.82 -6.89 -6.23
C LYS A 132 -12.17 -8.24 -5.59
N THR A 133 -11.62 -8.50 -4.41
CA THR A 133 -11.81 -9.76 -3.68
C THR A 133 -12.98 -9.67 -2.68
N LEU A 134 -13.43 -8.45 -2.36
CA LEU A 134 -14.66 -8.15 -1.61
C LEU A 134 -15.85 -7.93 -2.55
#